data_AF-A0A9D8AYJ4-F1
#
_entry.id   AF-A0A9D8AYJ4-F1
#
_cell.length_a   1.000
_cell.length_b   1.000
_cell.length_c   1.000
_cell.angle_alpha   90.00
_cell.angle_beta   90.00
_cell.angle_gamma   90.00
#
_symmetry.space_group_name_H-M   'P 1'
#
loop_
_entity.id
_entity.type
_entity.pdbx_description
1 polymer ?
#
loop_
_entity_poly.entity_id
_entity_poly.type
_entity_poly.pdbx_seq_one_letter_code
_entity_poly.pdbx_strand_id
1 'polypeptide(L)' 'MFNGYDFDELYDLEADPYEMHNLASDPAHAGLLREMAGRMWGRIRETGDFNMLNSHYGMFRYAPVGPGGV' A
#
# COMPACT_ATOMS: atom_id res chain seq x y z
N MET A 1 19.58 -2.71 5.32
CA MET A 1 18.99 -2.05 6.50
C MET A 1 17.51 -1.93 6.22
N PHE A 2 16.64 -2.54 7.04
CA PHE A 2 15.19 -2.54 6.82
C PHE A 2 14.55 -1.78 7.98
N ASN A 3 13.82 -0.70 7.67
CA ASN A 3 13.09 0.05 8.69
C ASN A 3 11.79 -0.71 8.98
N GLY A 4 11.83 -1.64 9.94
CA GLY A 4 10.68 -2.47 10.31
C GLY A 4 9.54 -1.72 11.02
N TYR A 5 9.65 -0.39 11.11
CA TYR A 5 8.71 0.52 11.77
C TYR A 5 8.18 1.60 10.82
N ASP A 6 8.49 1.51 9.53
CA ASP A 6 7.98 2.51 8.59
C ASP A 6 6.48 2.38 8.42
N PHE A 7 5.84 3.52 8.34
CA PHE A 7 4.41 3.61 8.04
C PHE A 7 4.20 3.38 6.55
N ASP A 8 2.97 3.03 6.16
CA ASP A 8 2.61 3.10 4.75
C ASP A 8 2.89 4.51 4.19
N GLU A 9 3.02 4.62 2.87
CA GLU A 9 3.34 5.88 2.20
C GLU A 9 2.23 6.28 1.23
N LEU A 10 1.73 7.50 1.36
CA LEU A 10 0.74 8.09 0.48
C LEU A 10 1.08 9.56 0.27
N TYR A 11 1.31 9.94 -0.98
CA TYR A 11 1.71 11.29 -1.37
C TYR A 11 0.74 11.86 -2.40
N ASP A 12 0.41 13.14 -2.26
CA ASP A 12 -0.24 13.91 -3.29
C ASP A 12 0.84 14.52 -4.19
N LEU A 13 1.08 13.92 -5.36
CA LEU A 13 2.16 14.36 -6.24
C LEU A 13 1.87 15.70 -6.94
N GLU A 14 0.62 16.16 -6.99
CA GLU A 14 0.29 17.47 -7.53
C GLU A 14 0.66 18.58 -6.53
N ALA A 15 0.35 18.36 -5.25
CA ALA A 15 0.65 19.32 -4.18
C ALA A 15 2.08 19.18 -3.62
N ASP A 16 2.63 17.97 -3.62
CA ASP A 16 3.91 17.58 -3.04
C ASP A 16 4.74 16.72 -4.01
N PRO A 17 5.27 17.33 -5.09
CA PRO A 17 5.99 16.60 -6.15
C PRO A 17 7.33 15.99 -5.70
N TYR A 18 7.77 16.31 -4.48
CA TYR A 18 9.01 15.80 -3.89
C TYR A 18 8.75 14.81 -2.76
N GLU A 19 7.49 14.39 -2.53
CA GLU A 19 7.12 13.33 -1.57
C GLU A 19 7.65 13.60 -0.15
N MET A 20 7.61 14.86 0.27
CA MET A 20 8.11 15.30 1.58
C MET A 20 7.06 15.15 2.69
N HIS A 21 5.79 14.96 2.34
CA HIS A 21 4.65 14.97 3.25
C HIS A 21 3.81 13.69 3.12
N ASN A 22 4.13 12.69 3.93
CA ASN A 22 3.39 11.42 3.95
C ASN A 22 2.00 11.57 4.61
N LEU A 23 0.95 11.30 3.83
CA LEU A 23 -0.47 11.38 4.23
C LEU A 23 -1.03 10.06 4.77
N ALA A 24 -0.28 8.95 4.73
CA ALA A 24 -0.82 7.63 5.03
C ALA A 24 -1.31 7.47 6.48
N SER A 25 -0.75 8.25 7.42
CA SER A 25 -1.17 8.25 8.82
C SER A 25 -2.36 9.18 9.11
N ASP A 26 -2.78 10.01 8.14
CA ASP A 26 -3.91 10.92 8.28
C ASP A 26 -5.25 10.15 8.16
N PRO A 27 -6.10 10.14 9.21
CA PRO A 27 -7.40 9.49 9.15
C PRO A 27 -8.31 10.00 8.02
N ALA A 28 -8.16 11.25 7.58
CA ALA A 28 -8.92 11.80 6.47
C ALA A 28 -8.63 11.06 5.15
N HIS A 29 -7.41 10.53 5.00
CA HIS A 29 -6.94 9.84 3.80
C HIS A 29 -7.02 8.32 3.89
N ALA A 30 -7.45 7.75 5.01
CA ALA A 30 -7.53 6.30 5.23
C ALA A 30 -8.41 5.56 4.20
N GLY A 31 -9.47 6.21 3.71
CA GLY A 31 -10.32 5.65 2.64
C GLY A 31 -9.57 5.53 1.31
N LEU A 32 -8.87 6.60 0.92
CA LEU A 32 -8.07 6.64 -0.29
C LEU A 32 -6.90 5.64 -0.24
N LEU A 33 -6.25 5.53 0.91
CA LEU A 33 -5.17 4.57 1.14
C LEU A 33 -5.63 3.12 0.91
N ARG A 34 -6.81 2.74 1.44
CA ARG A 34 -7.42 1.42 1.19
C ARG A 34 -7.75 1.21 -0.29
N GLU A 35 -8.28 2.22 -0.96
CA GLU A 35 -8.60 2.14 -2.39
C GLU A 35 -7.34 1.90 -3.23
N MET A 36 -6.27 2.66 -2.98
CA MET A 36 -5.00 2.51 -3.69
C MET A 36 -4.37 1.14 -3.43
N ALA A 37 -4.40 0.65 -2.19
CA ALA A 37 -3.97 -0.71 -1.86
C ALA A 37 -4.81 -1.78 -2.59
N GLY A 38 -6.13 -1.59 -2.69
CA GLY A 38 -7.00 -2.46 -3.48
C GLY A 38 -6.62 -2.50 -4.97
N ARG A 39 -6.34 -1.33 -5.56
CA ARG A 39 -5.87 -1.22 -6.96
C ARG A 39 -4.52 -1.90 -7.16
N MET A 40 -3.57 -1.74 -6.22
CA MET A 40 -2.29 -2.44 -6.21
C MET A 40 -2.49 -3.96 -6.24
N TRP A 41 -3.35 -4.52 -5.37
CA TRP A 41 -3.66 -5.94 -5.38
C TRP A 41 -4.35 -6.41 -6.68
N GLY A 42 -5.21 -5.57 -7.27
CA GLY A 42 -5.76 -5.83 -8.60
C GLY A 42 -4.67 -6.02 -9.65
N ARG A 43 -3.68 -5.12 -9.69
CA ARG A 43 -2.53 -5.20 -10.60
C ARG A 43 -1.68 -6.44 -10.36
N ILE A 44 -1.42 -6.78 -9.10
CA ILE A 44 -0.68 -8.00 -8.73
C ILE A 44 -1.38 -9.27 -9.26
N ARG A 45 -2.72 -9.30 -9.23
CA ARG A 45 -3.49 -10.40 -9.80
C ARG A 45 -3.40 -10.43 -11.32
N GLU A 46 -3.54 -9.27 -11.96
CA GLU A 46 -3.46 -9.14 -13.42
C GLU A 46 -2.11 -9.61 -13.98
N THR A 47 -1.02 -9.32 -13.27
CA THR A 47 0.33 -9.74 -13.68
C THR A 47 0.65 -11.19 -13.33
N GLY A 48 -0.20 -11.86 -12.54
CA GLY A 48 0.01 -13.24 -12.11
C GLY A 48 1.18 -13.40 -11.15
N ASP A 49 1.50 -12.38 -10.33
CA ASP A 49 2.59 -12.46 -9.35
C ASP A 49 2.25 -13.46 -8.24
N PHE A 50 2.67 -14.70 -8.46
CA PHE A 50 2.42 -15.84 -7.58
C PHE A 50 2.95 -15.61 -6.16
N ASN A 51 4.11 -14.95 -6.02
CA ASN A 51 4.76 -14.76 -4.73
C ASN A 51 3.96 -13.76 -3.88
N MET A 52 3.55 -12.63 -4.45
CA MET A 52 2.75 -11.66 -3.73
C MET A 52 1.35 -12.21 -3.36
N LEU A 53 0.76 -13.04 -4.23
CA LEU A 53 -0.55 -13.62 -3.98
C LEU A 53 -0.52 -14.71 -2.91
N ASN A 54 0.44 -15.63 -2.96
CA ASN A 54 0.41 -16.88 -2.19
C ASN A 54 1.41 -16.91 -1.02
N SER A 55 2.32 -15.94 -0.92
CA SER A 55 3.22 -15.88 0.22
C SER A 55 2.43 -15.59 1.50
N HIS A 56 2.67 -16.41 2.51
CA HIS A 56 2.18 -16.18 3.87
C HIS A 56 3.21 -15.43 4.72
N TYR A 57 4.25 -14.88 4.08
CA TYR A 57 5.24 -14.07 4.74
C TYR A 57 4.60 -12.75 5.17
N GLY A 58 4.46 -12.56 6.49
CA GLY A 58 3.73 -11.43 7.08
C GLY A 58 4.21 -10.06 6.57
N MET A 59 5.46 -9.97 6.13
CA MET A 59 6.05 -8.77 5.56
C MET A 59 5.36 -8.24 4.30
N PHE A 60 4.71 -9.09 3.52
CA PHE A 60 3.96 -8.68 2.32
C PHE A 60 2.48 -8.44 2.61
N ARG A 61 2.08 -8.43 3.89
CA ARG A 61 0.70 -8.36 4.35
C ARG A 61 0.40 -7.15 5.22
N TYR A 62 1.30 -6.16 5.26
CA TYR A 62 1.11 -4.94 6.05
C TYR A 62 0.25 -3.87 5.38
N ALA A 63 -0.11 -4.06 4.09
CA ALA A 63 -0.99 -3.14 3.39
C ALA A 63 -2.38 -3.02 4.09
N PRO A 64 -3.06 -1.86 3.99
CA PRO A 64 -4.33 -1.61 4.66
C PRO A 64 -5.46 -2.57 4.29
N VAL A 65 -5.35 -3.22 3.12
CA VAL A 65 -6.20 -4.33 2.70
C VAL A 65 -5.32 -5.47 2.20
N GLY A 66 -5.78 -6.70 2.40
CA GLY A 66 -5.07 -7.90 1.95
C GLY A 66 -5.28 -8.22 0.47
N PRO A 67 -4.71 -9.33 -0.03
CA PRO A 67 -4.87 -9.81 -1.40
C PRO A 67 -6.32 -10.15 -1.79
N GLY A 68 -7.29 -10.01 -0.89
CA GLY A 68 -8.73 -10.06 -1.15
C GLY A 68 -9.29 -8.75 -1.72
N GLY A 69 -8.62 -7.62 -1.48
CA GLY A 69 -9.01 -6.29 -1.97
C GLY A 69 -10.22 -5.65 -1.26
N VAL A 70 -10.63 -6.19 -0.11
CA VAL A 70 -11.71 -5.66 0.75
C VAL A 70 -11.22 -5.47 2.17
#